data_AF-A0A3E1EMS8-F1
#
_entry.id   AF-A0A3E1EMS8-F1
#
_cell.length_a   1.000
_cell.length_b   1.000
_cell.length_c   1.000
_cell.angle_alpha   90.00
_cell.angle_beta   90.00
_cell.angle_gamma   90.00
#
_symmetry.space_group_name_H-M   'P 1'
#
loop_
_entity.id
_entity.type
_entity.pdbx_description
1 polymer ?
#
loop_
_entity_poly.entity_id
_entity_poly.type
_entity_poly.pdbx_seq_one_letter_code
_entity_poly.pdbx_strand_id
1 'polypeptide(L)'
;MKNKAHHVSRYAFSAGERILPDANVWLYLYSPASIGLDARIVDAYANAWDTLLEKGAVACIDPIVISEVINRLLDEEWLRLDPPDPVTRVRRYRKRKDFRQSADYTAAARVVEALTKQITADSTPVATPFASMDIDVMLTDFGSGSTDWNDQLIVETCRHHGCKLLTNDTDHTEGGIEVLTSHPRLLRACP
;
A
#
# COMPACT_ATOMS: atom_id res chain seq x y z
N MET A 1 -11.92 17.99 1.20
CA MET A 1 -12.76 17.64 0.01
C MET A 1 -12.84 16.12 -0.06
N LYS A 2 -14.02 15.54 -0.28
CA LYS A 2 -14.17 14.08 -0.42
C LYS A 2 -13.43 13.58 -1.66
N ASN A 3 -12.86 12.38 -1.57
CA ASN A 3 -12.35 11.66 -2.72
C ASN A 3 -13.49 11.18 -3.61
N LYS A 4 -13.16 10.80 -4.84
CA LYS A 4 -14.08 10.17 -5.79
C LYS A 4 -13.63 8.74 -6.04
N ALA A 5 -14.42 7.76 -5.61
CA ALA A 5 -14.06 6.36 -5.70
C ALA A 5 -14.68 5.69 -6.93
N HIS A 6 -13.88 4.88 -7.60
CA HIS A 6 -14.25 4.07 -8.74
C HIS A 6 -14.07 2.58 -8.38
N HIS A 7 -15.04 1.76 -8.77
CA HIS A 7 -14.91 0.32 -8.58
C HIS A 7 -13.79 -0.21 -9.48
N VAL A 8 -12.76 -0.79 -8.87
CA VAL A 8 -11.51 -1.16 -9.55
C VAL A 8 -11.75 -2.08 -10.75
N SER A 9 -12.61 -3.10 -10.61
CA SER A 9 -12.90 -4.04 -11.69
C SER A 9 -13.69 -3.48 -12.89
N ARG A 10 -14.21 -2.24 -12.77
CA ARG A 10 -14.97 -1.56 -13.83
C ARG A 10 -14.26 -0.31 -14.33
N TYR A 11 -13.11 0.01 -13.75
CA TYR A 11 -12.37 1.19 -14.10
C TYR A 11 -11.69 0.99 -15.46
N ALA A 12 -11.88 1.96 -16.36
CA ALA A 12 -11.35 1.90 -17.71
C ALA A 12 -10.00 2.64 -17.74
N PHE A 13 -8.91 1.87 -17.64
CA PHE A 13 -7.57 2.45 -17.66
C PHE A 13 -7.23 3.09 -19.02
N SER A 14 -6.43 4.15 -18.97
CA SER A 14 -6.00 4.97 -20.11
C SER A 14 -4.48 5.04 -20.20
N ALA A 15 -3.95 5.04 -21.42
CA ALA A 15 -2.51 5.11 -21.66
C ALA A 15 -1.89 6.37 -21.05
N GLY A 16 -0.79 6.19 -20.31
CA GLY A 16 -0.06 7.26 -19.63
C GLY A 16 -0.70 7.80 -18.36
N GLU A 17 -1.90 7.33 -17.98
CA GLU A 17 -2.47 7.72 -16.69
C GLU A 17 -1.60 7.16 -15.55
N ARG A 18 -1.50 7.90 -14.45
CA ARG A 18 -0.63 7.56 -13.33
C ARG A 18 -1.44 6.98 -12.20
N ILE A 19 -1.08 5.80 -11.75
CA ILE A 19 -1.73 5.11 -10.65
C ILE A 19 -0.70 4.95 -9.54
N LEU A 20 -1.01 5.36 -8.32
CA LEU A 20 -0.20 5.08 -7.14
C LEU A 20 -0.88 3.93 -6.38
N PRO A 21 -0.41 2.68 -6.47
CA PRO A 21 -0.89 1.61 -5.63
C PRO A 21 -0.40 1.82 -4.21
N ASP A 22 -1.32 1.70 -3.27
CA ASP A 22 -1.07 1.72 -1.83
C ASP A 22 -0.40 0.40 -1.38
N ALA A 23 0.18 0.39 -0.17
CA ALA A 23 0.93 -0.74 0.37
C ALA A 23 0.09 -2.03 0.40
N ASN A 24 -1.19 -1.95 0.77
CA ASN A 24 -2.06 -3.13 0.80
C ASN A 24 -2.22 -3.78 -0.58
N VAL A 25 -2.20 -3.00 -1.67
CA VAL A 25 -2.31 -3.52 -3.03
C VAL A 25 -1.03 -4.21 -3.46
N TRP A 26 0.13 -3.63 -3.16
CA TRP A 26 1.42 -4.29 -3.38
C TRP A 26 1.52 -5.63 -2.65
N LEU A 27 1.00 -5.71 -1.42
CA LEU A 27 0.97 -6.97 -0.66
C LEU A 27 0.06 -8.01 -1.33
N TYR A 28 -1.09 -7.64 -1.88
CA TYR A 28 -1.92 -8.59 -2.62
C TYR A 28 -1.21 -9.16 -3.84
N LEU A 29 -0.45 -8.33 -4.55
CA LEU A 29 0.22 -8.68 -5.80
C LEU A 29 1.51 -9.49 -5.59
N TYR A 30 2.33 -9.14 -4.59
CA TYR A 30 3.70 -9.69 -4.44
C TYR A 30 3.92 -10.51 -3.17
N SER A 31 3.10 -10.36 -2.11
CA SER A 31 3.36 -11.13 -0.88
C SER A 31 2.94 -12.59 -1.03
N PRO A 32 3.78 -13.57 -0.65
CA PRO A 32 3.36 -14.96 -0.52
C PRO A 32 2.20 -15.16 0.49
N ALA A 33 2.04 -14.25 1.44
CA ALA A 33 0.94 -14.31 2.41
C ALA A 33 -0.44 -14.07 1.77
N SER A 34 -0.49 -13.50 0.55
CA SER A 34 -1.74 -13.25 -0.17
C SER A 34 -2.52 -14.54 -0.49
N ILE A 35 -1.84 -15.69 -0.57
CA ILE A 35 -2.44 -17.01 -0.78
C ILE A 35 -3.49 -17.34 0.30
N GLY A 36 -3.34 -16.81 1.52
CA GLY A 36 -4.27 -17.03 2.62
C GLY A 36 -5.42 -16.01 2.71
N LEU A 37 -5.49 -15.03 1.81
CA LEU A 37 -6.49 -13.97 1.84
C LEU A 37 -7.76 -14.35 1.04
N ASP A 38 -8.81 -13.52 1.14
CA ASP A 38 -10.02 -13.68 0.32
C ASP A 38 -9.64 -13.54 -1.16
N ALA A 39 -9.72 -14.64 -1.90
CA ALA A 39 -9.38 -14.71 -3.32
C ALA A 39 -10.11 -13.64 -4.14
N ARG A 40 -11.35 -13.26 -3.77
CA ARG A 40 -12.09 -12.23 -4.52
C ARG A 40 -11.43 -10.86 -4.44
N ILE A 41 -10.78 -10.54 -3.31
CA ILE A 41 -10.04 -9.29 -3.15
C ILE A 41 -8.77 -9.38 -3.97
N VAL A 42 -7.98 -10.44 -3.79
CA VAL A 42 -6.71 -10.64 -4.51
C VAL A 42 -6.94 -10.62 -6.02
N ASP A 43 -7.92 -11.37 -6.52
CA ASP A 43 -8.28 -11.44 -7.94
C ASP A 43 -8.73 -10.08 -8.48
N ALA A 44 -9.48 -9.29 -7.70
CA ALA A 44 -9.93 -7.97 -8.15
C ALA A 44 -8.75 -7.02 -8.41
N TYR A 45 -7.72 -7.05 -7.55
CA TYR A 45 -6.53 -6.22 -7.72
C TYR A 45 -5.55 -6.81 -8.74
N ALA A 46 -5.40 -8.13 -8.83
CA ALA A 46 -4.59 -8.78 -9.85
C ALA A 46 -5.12 -8.49 -11.27
N ASN A 47 -6.43 -8.67 -11.50
CA ASN A 47 -7.03 -8.35 -12.80
C ASN A 47 -6.93 -6.86 -13.16
N ALA A 48 -7.06 -5.98 -12.15
CA ALA A 48 -6.90 -4.55 -12.36
C ALA A 48 -5.45 -4.18 -12.71
N TRP A 49 -4.48 -4.84 -12.08
CA TRP A 49 -3.06 -4.70 -12.36
C TRP A 49 -2.73 -5.13 -13.79
N ASP A 50 -3.22 -6.29 -14.23
CA ASP A 50 -3.05 -6.76 -15.61
C ASP A 50 -3.65 -5.76 -16.61
N THR A 51 -4.87 -5.28 -16.34
CA THR A 51 -5.54 -4.29 -17.20
C THR A 51 -4.77 -2.96 -17.25
N LEU A 52 -4.25 -2.49 -16.12
CA LEU A 52 -3.42 -1.29 -16.02
C LEU A 52 -2.21 -1.40 -16.95
N LEU A 53 -1.47 -2.51 -16.88
CA LEU A 53 -0.31 -2.77 -17.72
C LEU A 53 -0.68 -2.88 -19.20
N GLU A 54 -1.73 -3.64 -19.53
CA GLU A 54 -2.22 -3.82 -20.89
C GLU A 54 -2.64 -2.50 -21.55
N LYS A 55 -3.20 -1.56 -20.77
CA LYS A 55 -3.63 -0.24 -21.27
C LYS A 55 -2.52 0.78 -21.31
N GLY A 56 -1.31 0.43 -20.88
CA GLY A 56 -0.16 1.33 -20.85
C GLY A 56 -0.30 2.46 -19.82
N ALA A 57 -1.07 2.22 -18.75
CA ALA A 57 -1.06 3.07 -17.57
C ALA A 57 0.27 2.88 -16.80
N VAL A 58 0.62 3.86 -15.97
CA VAL A 58 1.90 3.91 -15.26
C VAL A 58 1.66 3.66 -13.79
N ALA A 59 2.10 2.49 -13.31
CA ALA A 59 2.21 2.24 -11.87
C ALA A 59 3.33 3.09 -11.28
N CYS A 60 3.01 3.92 -10.30
CA CYS A 60 3.92 4.78 -9.58
C CYS A 60 4.28 4.16 -8.24
N ILE A 61 5.45 4.49 -7.71
CA ILE A 61 5.84 4.15 -6.34
C ILE A 61 6.52 5.34 -5.69
N ASP A 62 6.17 5.64 -4.45
CA ASP A 62 6.81 6.70 -3.67
C ASP A 62 7.57 6.12 -2.44
N PRO A 63 8.50 6.88 -1.85
CA PRO A 63 9.25 6.45 -0.67
C PRO A 63 8.40 6.11 0.57
N ILE A 64 7.20 6.67 0.72
CA ILE A 64 6.32 6.39 1.86
C ILE A 64 5.69 5.01 1.70
N VAL A 65 5.05 4.75 0.56
CA VAL A 65 4.44 3.46 0.23
C VAL A 65 5.47 2.34 0.27
N ILE A 66 6.66 2.51 -0.34
CA ILE A 66 7.69 1.46 -0.32
C ILE A 66 8.16 1.16 1.11
N SER A 67 8.21 2.17 2.00
CA SER A 67 8.59 1.97 3.40
C SER A 67 7.55 1.14 4.17
N GLU A 68 6.27 1.33 3.86
CA GLU A 68 5.18 0.55 4.44
C GLU A 68 5.17 -0.88 3.91
N VAL A 69 5.33 -1.07 2.61
CA VAL A 69 5.47 -2.39 1.99
C VAL A 69 6.61 -3.18 2.64
N ILE A 70 7.81 -2.59 2.75
CA ILE A 70 8.97 -3.24 3.38
C ILE A 70 8.65 -3.62 4.82
N ASN A 71 8.02 -2.72 5.58
CA ASN A 71 7.67 -2.98 6.98
C ASN A 71 6.67 -4.12 7.14
N ARG A 72 5.65 -4.17 6.28
CA ARG A 72 4.60 -5.19 6.29
C ARG A 72 5.11 -6.55 5.83
N LEU A 73 5.92 -6.60 4.76
CA LEU A 73 6.57 -7.83 4.32
C LEU A 73 7.51 -8.39 5.41
N LEU A 74 8.24 -7.51 6.12
CA LEU A 74 9.07 -7.94 7.26
C LEU A 74 8.25 -8.51 8.41
N ASP A 75 7.06 -7.96 8.67
CA ASP A 75 6.14 -8.50 9.68
C ASP A 75 5.62 -9.88 9.26
N GLU A 76 5.27 -10.06 7.99
CA GLU A 76 4.84 -11.35 7.45
C GLU A 76 5.95 -12.40 7.55
N GLU A 77 7.18 -12.05 7.18
CA GLU A 77 8.33 -12.95 7.31
C GLU A 77 8.65 -13.26 8.78
N TRP A 78 8.50 -12.30 9.68
CA TRP A 78 8.63 -12.56 11.12
C TRP A 78 7.58 -13.57 11.59
N LEU A 79 6.32 -13.39 11.21
CA LEU A 79 5.24 -14.31 11.57
C LEU A 79 5.47 -15.72 11.02
N ARG A 80 6.07 -15.83 9.83
CA ARG A 80 6.42 -17.10 9.17
C ARG A 80 7.60 -17.81 9.83
N LEU A 81 8.65 -17.08 10.21
CA LEU A 81 9.88 -17.63 10.80
C LEU A 81 9.76 -17.89 12.32
N ASP A 82 8.84 -17.22 12.98
CA ASP A 82 8.58 -17.38 14.41
C ASP A 82 7.09 -17.56 14.70
N PRO A 83 6.44 -18.61 14.15
CA PRO A 83 5.04 -18.89 14.42
C PRO A 83 4.83 -19.17 15.91
N PRO A 84 3.64 -18.87 16.46
CA PRO A 84 3.37 -19.14 17.86
C PRO A 84 3.40 -20.65 18.11
N ASP A 85 4.00 -21.07 19.22
CA ASP A 85 4.01 -22.46 19.63
C ASP A 85 2.56 -23.02 19.69
N PRO A 86 2.29 -24.20 19.11
CA PRO A 86 0.91 -24.70 18.98
C PRO A 86 0.18 -24.91 20.32
N VAL A 87 0.92 -25.15 21.40
CA VAL A 87 0.36 -25.48 22.72
C VAL A 87 0.32 -24.24 23.61
N THR A 88 1.46 -23.59 23.80
CA THR A 88 1.62 -22.46 24.71
C THR A 88 1.18 -21.13 24.08
N ARG A 89 1.03 -21.09 22.74
CA ARG A 89 0.76 -19.87 21.95
C ARG A 89 1.82 -18.78 22.09
N VAL A 90 3.00 -19.12 22.62
CA VAL A 90 4.12 -18.19 22.82
C VAL A 90 5.05 -18.22 21.61
N ARG A 91 5.56 -17.04 21.21
CA ARG A 91 6.60 -16.89 20.19
C ARG A 91 7.99 -16.82 20.81
N ARG A 92 9.03 -17.21 20.06
CA ARG A 92 10.43 -17.08 20.47
C ARG A 92 10.82 -15.62 20.65
N TYR A 93 10.45 -14.77 19.70
CA TYR A 93 10.62 -13.33 19.76
C TYR A 93 9.35 -12.69 20.30
N ARG A 94 9.42 -12.17 21.53
CA ARG A 94 8.29 -11.47 22.16
C ARG A 94 8.05 -10.10 21.55
N LYS A 95 9.11 -9.46 21.03
CA LYS A 95 9.07 -8.12 20.43
C LYS A 95 9.73 -8.14 19.06
N ARG A 96 9.22 -7.29 18.16
CA ARG A 96 9.80 -7.07 16.82
C ARG A 96 11.27 -6.66 16.89
N LYS A 97 11.66 -5.92 17.93
CA LYS A 97 13.05 -5.50 18.16
C LYS A 97 13.98 -6.70 18.39
N ASP A 98 13.52 -7.73 19.10
CA ASP A 98 14.33 -8.92 19.39
C ASP A 98 14.53 -9.73 18.10
N PHE A 99 13.48 -9.84 17.27
CA PHE A 99 13.58 -10.45 15.94
C PHE A 99 14.60 -9.72 15.07
N ARG A 100 14.54 -8.38 15.00
CA ARG A 100 15.48 -7.55 14.22
C ARG A 100 16.96 -7.74 14.60
N GLN A 101 17.23 -8.14 15.84
CA GLN A 101 18.59 -8.38 16.35
C GLN A 101 19.05 -9.83 16.14
N SER A 102 18.21 -10.70 15.56
CA SER A 102 18.48 -12.11 15.37
C SER A 102 19.07 -12.42 13.99
N ALA A 103 19.66 -13.62 13.85
CA ALA A 103 20.11 -14.13 12.55
C ALA A 103 18.95 -14.29 11.55
N ASP A 104 17.75 -14.61 12.03
CA ASP A 104 16.56 -14.85 11.20
C ASP A 104 16.10 -13.57 10.49
N TYR A 105 16.35 -12.40 11.07
CA TYR A 105 16.08 -11.12 10.42
C TYR A 105 16.85 -10.97 9.11
N THR A 106 18.08 -11.45 9.03
CA THR A 106 18.87 -11.37 7.79
C THR A 106 18.24 -12.20 6.68
N ALA A 107 17.71 -13.38 7.02
CA ALA A 107 16.98 -14.22 6.07
C ALA A 107 15.69 -13.54 5.59
N ALA A 108 14.89 -13.00 6.51
CA ALA A 108 13.68 -12.24 6.19
C ALA A 108 13.99 -11.01 5.32
N ALA A 109 14.99 -10.22 5.69
CA ALA A 109 15.36 -9.00 4.96
C ALA A 109 15.79 -9.30 3.52
N ARG A 110 16.44 -10.43 3.24
CA ARG A 110 16.78 -10.84 1.86
C ARG A 110 15.56 -11.21 1.03
N VAL A 111 14.55 -11.84 1.62
CA VAL A 111 13.27 -12.12 0.95
C VAL A 111 12.57 -10.80 0.61
N VAL A 112 12.48 -9.89 1.59
CA VAL A 112 11.89 -8.56 1.38
C VAL A 112 12.65 -7.77 0.34
N GLU A 113 13.99 -7.77 0.36
CA GLU A 113 14.82 -7.11 -0.66
C GLU A 113 14.49 -7.60 -2.07
N ALA A 114 14.35 -8.92 -2.26
CA ALA A 114 14.02 -9.49 -3.57
C ALA A 114 12.63 -9.06 -4.06
N LEU A 115 11.62 -9.09 -3.18
CA LEU A 115 10.26 -8.66 -3.51
C LEU A 115 10.20 -7.15 -3.80
N THR A 116 10.87 -6.33 -2.99
CA THR A 116 10.92 -4.88 -3.22
C THR A 116 11.62 -4.55 -4.53
N LYS A 117 12.68 -5.29 -4.91
CA LYS A 117 13.34 -5.12 -6.22
C LYS A 117 12.38 -5.38 -7.39
N GLN A 118 11.52 -6.39 -7.29
CA GLN A 118 10.48 -6.66 -8.29
C GLN A 118 9.48 -5.50 -8.35
N ILE A 119 8.93 -5.09 -7.21
CA ILE A 119 8.00 -3.94 -7.13
C ILE A 119 8.59 -2.69 -7.78
N THR A 120 9.86 -2.37 -7.51
CA THR A 120 10.52 -1.20 -8.11
C THR A 120 10.85 -1.37 -9.60
N ALA A 121 10.99 -2.60 -10.09
CA ALA A 121 11.17 -2.87 -11.52
C ALA A 121 9.86 -2.70 -12.30
N ASP A 122 8.74 -3.02 -11.66
CA ASP A 122 7.39 -2.94 -12.23
C ASP A 122 6.69 -1.60 -11.98
N SER A 123 7.42 -0.59 -11.50
CA SER A 123 6.89 0.74 -11.19
C SER A 123 7.82 1.88 -11.58
N THR A 124 7.25 3.07 -11.69
CA THR A 124 7.97 4.32 -11.92
C THR A 124 8.10 5.09 -10.61
N PRO A 125 9.32 5.40 -10.15
CA PRO A 125 9.51 6.15 -8.91
C PRO A 125 9.00 7.59 -9.05
N VAL A 126 8.33 8.06 -8.01
CA VAL A 126 7.86 9.44 -7.87
C VAL A 126 8.37 10.03 -6.58
N ALA A 127 8.72 11.32 -6.60
CA ALA A 127 9.20 11.99 -5.40
C ALA A 127 8.01 12.42 -4.53
N THR A 128 8.08 12.16 -3.22
CA THR A 128 7.16 12.79 -2.25
C THR A 128 7.41 14.31 -2.27
N PRO A 129 6.41 15.14 -2.61
CA PRO A 129 6.61 16.57 -2.89
C PRO A 129 6.63 17.41 -1.60
N PHE A 130 7.39 16.97 -0.59
CA PHE A 130 7.37 17.53 0.77
C PHE A 130 7.59 19.05 0.80
N ALA A 131 8.48 19.56 -0.06
CA ALA A 131 8.79 20.99 -0.12
C ALA A 131 7.61 21.88 -0.60
N SER A 132 6.60 21.31 -1.26
CA SER A 132 5.42 22.05 -1.73
C SER A 132 4.17 21.83 -0.86
N MET A 133 4.26 21.00 0.18
CA MET A 133 3.13 20.69 1.06
C MET A 133 2.93 21.78 2.12
N ASP A 134 1.68 22.00 2.51
CA ASP A 134 1.33 22.85 3.65
C ASP A 134 1.43 22.05 4.96
N ILE A 135 2.64 21.97 5.50
CA ILE A 135 2.96 21.14 6.66
C ILE A 135 2.17 21.55 7.91
N ASP A 136 1.90 22.84 8.10
CA ASP A 136 1.16 23.33 9.27
C ASP A 136 -0.30 22.88 9.23
N VAL A 137 -0.92 22.89 8.04
CA VAL A 137 -2.27 22.34 7.84
C VAL A 137 -2.26 20.83 8.08
N MET A 138 -1.31 20.11 7.48
CA MET A 138 -1.24 18.65 7.63
C MET A 138 -1.03 18.21 9.09
N LEU A 139 -0.18 18.91 9.84
CA LEU A 139 0.03 18.65 11.26
C LEU A 139 -1.21 18.98 12.09
N THR A 140 -1.96 20.02 11.71
CA THR A 140 -3.24 20.35 12.34
C THR A 140 -4.27 19.24 12.12
N ASP A 141 -4.38 18.75 10.88
CA ASP A 141 -5.29 17.66 10.52
C ASP A 141 -4.91 16.36 11.23
N PHE A 142 -3.62 15.99 11.25
CA PHE A 142 -3.10 14.87 12.03
C PHE A 142 -3.42 15.02 13.52
N GLY A 143 -3.17 16.20 14.10
CA GLY A 143 -3.42 16.51 15.50
C GLY A 143 -4.89 16.45 15.90
N SER A 144 -5.81 16.59 14.94
CA SER A 144 -7.25 16.40 15.16
C SER A 144 -7.66 14.93 15.30
N GLY A 145 -6.78 13.99 14.91
CA GLY A 145 -7.04 12.55 14.89
C GLY A 145 -7.93 12.10 13.73
N SER A 146 -8.14 12.95 12.73
CA SER A 146 -9.02 12.68 11.58
C SER A 146 -8.34 11.86 10.48
N THR A 147 -7.01 11.96 10.35
CA THR A 147 -6.22 11.34 9.28
C THR A 147 -4.85 10.93 9.78
N ASP A 148 -4.34 9.80 9.27
CA ASP A 148 -2.96 9.39 9.52
C ASP A 148 -1.98 10.30 8.74
N TRP A 149 -0.77 10.47 9.27
CA TRP A 149 0.26 11.30 8.64
C TRP A 149 0.71 10.75 7.28
N ASN A 150 0.91 9.44 7.16
CA ASN A 150 1.34 8.83 5.91
C ASN A 150 0.23 8.89 4.86
N ASP A 151 -1.03 8.70 5.26
CA ASP A 151 -2.17 8.86 4.36
C ASP A 151 -2.21 10.26 3.75
N GLN A 152 -1.94 11.30 4.55
CA GLN A 152 -1.86 12.67 4.05
C GLN A 152 -0.71 12.85 3.05
N LEU A 153 0.46 12.28 3.32
CA LEU A 153 1.60 12.33 2.39
C LEU A 153 1.29 11.62 1.06
N ILE A 154 0.60 10.48 1.11
CA ILE A 154 0.18 9.70 -0.07
C ILE A 154 -0.83 10.49 -0.89
N VAL A 155 -1.81 11.12 -0.24
CA VAL A 155 -2.80 11.97 -0.89
C VAL A 155 -2.11 13.16 -1.58
N GLU A 156 -1.24 13.88 -0.88
CA GLU A 156 -0.53 15.03 -1.46
C GLU A 156 0.41 14.61 -2.61
N THR A 157 1.03 13.44 -2.50
CA THR A 157 1.79 12.83 -3.60
C THR A 157 0.90 12.56 -4.81
N CYS A 158 -0.30 12.00 -4.61
CA CYS A 158 -1.27 11.81 -5.69
C CYS A 158 -1.66 13.13 -6.35
N ARG A 159 -1.98 14.16 -5.56
CA ARG A 159 -2.38 15.47 -6.09
C ARG A 159 -1.29 16.11 -6.91
N HIS A 160 -0.07 16.14 -6.39
CA HIS A 160 1.06 16.79 -7.04
C HIS A 160 1.41 16.11 -8.37
N HIS A 161 1.37 14.77 -8.41
CA HIS A 161 1.77 13.99 -9.57
C HIS A 161 0.62 13.67 -10.54
N GLY A 162 -0.62 14.06 -10.20
CA GLY A 162 -1.81 13.69 -10.95
C GLY A 162 -2.07 12.18 -10.93
N CYS A 163 -1.69 11.50 -9.85
CA CYS A 163 -1.95 10.07 -9.69
C CYS A 163 -3.37 9.82 -9.16
N LYS A 164 -3.95 8.70 -9.56
CA LYS A 164 -5.11 8.09 -8.89
C LYS A 164 -4.60 7.10 -7.86
N LEU A 165 -5.20 7.07 -6.68
CA LEU A 165 -4.80 6.14 -5.61
C LEU A 165 -5.49 4.80 -5.82
N LEU A 166 -4.73 3.70 -5.92
CA LEU A 166 -5.29 2.35 -5.97
C LEU A 166 -5.12 1.71 -4.58
N THR A 167 -6.21 1.52 -3.84
CA THR A 167 -6.18 1.10 -2.43
C THR A 167 -7.37 0.22 -2.06
N ASN A 168 -7.23 -0.58 -1.00
CA ASN A 168 -8.34 -1.24 -0.31
C ASN A 168 -8.58 -0.70 1.11
N ASP A 169 -7.88 0.36 1.51
CA ASP A 169 -8.03 0.99 2.81
C ASP A 169 -9.27 1.89 2.84
N THR A 170 -10.10 1.74 3.87
CA THR A 170 -11.34 2.50 4.01
C THR A 170 -11.13 3.95 4.46
N ASP A 171 -9.95 4.28 4.96
CA ASP A 171 -9.70 5.56 5.61
C ASP A 171 -9.38 6.69 4.60
N HIS A 172 -9.05 6.34 3.35
CA HIS A 172 -8.85 7.28 2.23
C HIS A 172 -10.13 7.90 1.68
N THR A 173 -10.97 8.48 2.53
CA THR A 173 -12.23 9.14 2.12
C THR A 173 -12.06 10.62 1.76
N GLU A 174 -10.98 11.24 2.19
CA GLU A 174 -10.70 12.67 2.00
C GLU A 174 -9.39 12.89 1.25
N GLY A 175 -9.28 14.06 0.61
CA GLY A 175 -8.11 14.42 -0.20
C GLY A 175 -8.44 15.01 -1.57
N GLY A 176 -9.69 14.95 -2.01
CA GLY A 176 -10.10 15.46 -3.33
C GLY A 176 -9.35 14.82 -4.50
N ILE A 177 -8.98 13.55 -4.38
CA ILE A 177 -8.34 12.73 -5.42
C ILE A 177 -9.30 11.66 -5.96
N GLU A 178 -8.92 11.07 -7.09
CA GLU A 178 -9.57 9.86 -7.58
C GLU A 178 -8.97 8.62 -6.90
N VAL A 179 -9.85 7.71 -6.48
CA VAL A 179 -9.50 6.47 -5.79
C VAL A 179 -10.06 5.28 -6.56
N LEU A 180 -9.25 4.26 -6.78
CA LEU A 180 -9.63 2.98 -7.36
C LEU A 180 -9.67 1.93 -6.25
N THR A 181 -10.81 1.28 -6.05
CA THR A 181 -10.97 0.34 -4.93
C THR A 181 -12.00 -0.74 -5.23
N SER A 182 -11.86 -1.89 -4.59
CA SER A 182 -12.94 -2.90 -4.50
C SER A 182 -13.73 -2.79 -3.18
N HIS A 183 -13.29 -1.95 -2.23
CA HIS A 183 -13.87 -1.91 -0.89
C HIS A 183 -15.26 -1.26 -0.87
N PRO A 184 -16.35 -1.98 -0.50
CA PRO A 184 -17.71 -1.45 -0.59
C PRO A 184 -17.98 -0.23 0.31
N ARG A 185 -17.28 -0.11 1.44
CA ARG A 185 -17.42 1.06 2.33
C ARG A 185 -16.88 2.32 1.67
N LEU A 186 -15.71 2.24 1.03
CA LEU A 186 -15.08 3.39 0.41
C LEU A 186 -15.89 3.87 -0.81
N LEU A 187 -16.37 2.94 -1.64
CA LEU A 187 -17.28 3.23 -2.76
C LEU A 187 -18.55 3.97 -2.34
N ARG A 188 -19.09 3.68 -1.15
CA ARG A 188 -20.27 4.39 -0.62
C ARG A 188 -19.93 5.75 0.00
N ALA A 189 -18.74 5.88 0.59
CA ALA A 189 -18.31 7.11 1.24
C ALA A 189 -17.89 8.21 0.24
N CYS A 190 -17.51 7.80 -0.98
CA CYS A 190 -16.90 8.63 -2.02
C CYS A 190 -17.52 8.31 -3.40
N PRO A 191 -18.80 8.64 -3.63
CA PRO A 191 -19.47 8.32 -4.90
C PRO A 191 -18.95 9.13 -6.12
#